data_AF-A0A1X9XKP0-F1
#
_entry.id   AF-A0A1X9XKP0-F1
#
_cell.length_a   1.000
_cell.length_b   1.000
_cell.length_c   1.000
_cell.angle_alpha   90.00
_cell.angle_beta   90.00
_cell.angle_gamma   90.00
#
_symmetry.space_group_name_H-M   'P 1'
#
loop_
_entity.id
_entity.type
_entity.pdbx_description
1 polymer ?
#
loop_
_entity_poly.entity_id
_entity_poly.type
_entity_poly.pdbx_seq_one_letter_code
_entity_poly.pdbx_strand_id
1 'polypeptide(L)' 'LAAMAGENLERVQYTLADPEEFEGETIVVVGAGDAAIENALGLAKQNRVILINRA' A
#
# COMPACT_ATOMS: atom_id res chain seq x y z
N LEU A 1 -19.81 -11.04 3.25
CA LEU A 1 -18.82 -10.00 3.60
C LEU A 1 -19.33 -8.70 3.00
N ALA A 2 -19.62 -7.69 3.83
CA ALA A 2 -20.06 -6.40 3.32
C ALA A 2 -18.84 -5.65 2.78
N ALA A 3 -18.97 -5.05 1.60
CA ALA A 3 -17.94 -4.22 1.00
C ALA A 3 -17.57 -3.05 1.94
N MET A 4 -16.27 -2.75 2.11
CA MET A 4 -15.81 -1.60 2.87
C MET A 4 -16.01 -0.31 2.07
N ALA A 5 -16.48 0.75 2.74
CA ALA A 5 -16.66 2.04 2.10
C ALA A 5 -15.33 2.55 1.51
N GLY A 6 -15.33 2.83 0.20
CA GLY A 6 -14.17 3.35 -0.50
C GLY A 6 -13.17 2.32 -1.01
N GLU A 7 -13.42 1.01 -0.84
CA GLU A 7 -12.48 -0.03 -1.32
C GLU A 7 -12.36 -0.10 -2.85
N ASN A 8 -13.35 0.40 -3.58
CA ASN A 8 -13.40 0.39 -5.05
C ASN A 8 -12.89 1.70 -5.68
N LEU A 9 -12.27 2.59 -4.90
CA LEU A 9 -11.65 3.79 -5.46
C LEU A 9 -10.42 3.39 -6.30
N GLU A 10 -10.18 4.08 -7.41
CA GLU A 10 -9.05 3.79 -8.32
C GLU A 10 -7.68 3.79 -7.62
N ARG A 11 -7.53 4.60 -6.56
CA ARG A 11 -6.32 4.71 -5.73
C ARG A 11 -6.14 3.58 -4.70
N VAL A 12 -7.06 2.62 -4.62
CA VAL A 12 -6.99 1.48 -3.71
C VAL A 12 -6.59 0.26 -4.51
N GLN A 13 -5.45 -0.34 -4.16
CA GLN A 13 -4.90 -1.50 -4.84
C GLN A 13 -4.63 -2.61 -3.83
N TYR A 14 -5.11 -3.81 -4.12
CA TYR A 14 -4.89 -4.99 -3.28
C TYR A 14 -3.59 -5.74 -3.62
N THR A 15 -3.03 -5.46 -4.79
CA THR A 15 -1.80 -6.04 -5.30
C THR A 15 -0.90 -4.92 -5.78
N LEU A 16 0.41 -5.05 -5.55
CA LEU A 16 1.43 -4.17 -6.10
C LEU A 16 2.25 -4.97 -7.10
N ALA A 17 2.19 -4.59 -8.37
CA ALA A 17 2.94 -5.27 -9.43
C ALA A 17 4.38 -4.77 -9.51
N ASP A 18 4.55 -3.44 -9.56
CA ASP A 18 5.85 -2.78 -9.62
C ASP A 18 5.85 -1.54 -8.72
N PRO A 19 6.67 -1.49 -7.64
CA PRO A 19 6.82 -0.29 -6.81
C PRO A 19 7.48 0.88 -7.55
N GLU A 20 8.18 0.63 -8.67
CA GLU A 20 8.89 1.67 -9.41
C GLU A 20 7.95 2.58 -10.23
N GLU A 21 6.70 2.16 -10.45
CA GLU A 21 5.67 2.96 -11.14
C GLU A 21 5.18 4.17 -10.32
N PHE A 22 5.50 4.23 -9.02
CA PHE A 22 5.07 5.30 -8.12
C PHE A 22 6.26 6.14 -7.67
N GLU A 23 6.20 7.46 -7.83
CA GLU A 23 7.27 8.38 -7.46
C GLU A 23 6.74 9.65 -6.79
N GLY A 24 7.35 10.07 -5.68
CA GLY A 24 7.02 11.30 -4.99
C GLY A 24 5.66 11.30 -4.27
N GLU A 25 5.02 10.14 -4.10
CA GLU A 25 3.69 10.03 -3.51
C GLU A 25 3.73 9.84 -1.98
N THR A 26 2.56 10.05 -1.34
CA THR A 26 2.30 9.56 0.02
C THR A 26 1.40 8.33 -0.06
N ILE A 27 1.95 7.16 0.28
CA ILE A 27 1.29 5.88 0.10
C ILE A 27 1.06 5.22 1.46
N VAL A 28 -0.16 4.70 1.67
CA VAL A 28 -0.54 3.95 2.87
C VAL A 28 -0.58 2.47 2.54
N VAL A 29 0.21 1.67 3.24
CA VAL A 29 0.17 0.21 3.16
C VAL A 29 -0.56 -0.32 4.40
N VAL A 30 -1.64 -1.07 4.19
CA VAL A 30 -2.46 -1.63 5.28
C VAL A 30 -2.17 -3.11 5.43
N GLY A 31 -1.65 -3.51 6.59
CA GLY A 31 -1.26 -4.89 6.88
C GLY A 31 0.10 -4.98 7.56
N ALA A 32 0.42 -6.16 8.07
CA ALA A 32 1.67 -6.43 8.78
C ALA A 32 2.30 -7.80 8.45
N GLY A 33 1.81 -8.46 7.39
CA GLY A 33 2.44 -9.68 6.86
C GLY A 33 3.58 -9.35 5.90
N ASP A 34 4.30 -10.38 5.46
CA ASP A 34 5.51 -10.25 4.63
C ASP A 34 5.27 -9.39 3.38
N ALA A 35 4.18 -9.65 2.65
CA ALA A 35 3.83 -8.87 1.46
C ALA A 35 3.64 -7.36 1.75
N ALA A 36 3.07 -7.00 2.91
CA ALA A 36 2.92 -5.59 3.29
C ALA A 36 4.29 -4.94 3.55
N ILE A 37 5.20 -5.67 4.21
CA ILE A 37 6.55 -5.19 4.52
C ILE A 37 7.38 -5.05 3.25
N GLU A 38 7.36 -6.05 2.36
CA GLU A 38 8.07 -6.03 1.09
C GLU A 38 7.59 -4.89 0.19
N ASN A 39 6.27 -4.72 0.05
CA ASN A 39 5.69 -3.62 -0.72
C ASN A 39 6.06 -2.26 -0.14
N ALA A 40 6.00 -2.11 1.19
CA ALA A 40 6.37 -0.86 1.86
C ALA A 40 7.85 -0.51 1.62
N LEU A 41 8.75 -1.50 1.69
CA LEU A 41 10.18 -1.30 1.42
C LEU A 41 10.45 -0.92 -0.05
N GLY A 42 9.77 -1.57 -1.00
CA GLY A 42 9.86 -1.25 -2.42
C GLY A 42 9.44 0.20 -2.71
N LEU A 43 8.26 0.59 -2.21
CA LEU A 43 7.70 1.92 -2.40
C LEU A 43 8.51 3.02 -1.69
N ALA A 44 9.08 2.73 -0.51
CA ALA A 44 9.81 3.72 0.30
C ALA A 44 11.10 4.23 -0.35
N LYS A 45 11.59 3.59 -1.41
CA LYS A 45 12.77 4.04 -2.16
C LYS A 45 12.59 5.46 -2.73
N GLN A 46 11.37 5.82 -3.12
CA GLN A 46 11.06 7.08 -3.79
C GLN A 46 9.73 7.72 -3.36
N ASN A 47 9.08 7.17 -2.33
CA ASN A 47 7.81 7.65 -1.81
C ASN A 47 7.84 7.80 -0.28
N ARG A 48 6.91 8.60 0.24
CA ARG A 48 6.61 8.64 1.68
C ARG A 48 5.61 7.54 2.01
N VAL A 49 6.08 6.48 2.67
CA VAL A 49 5.24 5.33 3.01
C VAL A 49 4.80 5.36 4.48
N ILE A 50 3.51 5.08 4.71
CA ILE A 50 2.90 4.92 6.03
C ILE A 50 2.39 3.48 6.14
N LEU A 51 2.93 2.70 7.07
CA LEU A 51 2.48 1.33 7.34
C LEU A 51 1.49 1.32 8.49
N ILE A 52 0.30 0.75 8.29
CA ILE A 52 -0.72 0.60 9.32
C ILE A 52 -0.84 -0.88 9.71
N ASN A 53 -0.45 -1.17 10.96
CA ASN A 53 -0.72 -2.45 11.62
C ASN A 53 -1.97 -2.33 12.51
N ARG A 54 -2.94 -3.22 12.33
CA ARG A 54 -4.23 -3.21 13.06
C ARG A 54 -4.28 -4.15 14.27
N ALA A 55 -3.12 -4.59 14.77
CA ALA A 55 -3.00 -5.50 15.91
C ALA A 55 -3.65 -4.94 17.18
#